data_AF-A0A7J3BDN0-F1
#
_entry.id   AF-A0A7J3BDN0-F1
#
_cell.length_a   1.000
_cell.length_b   1.000
_cell.length_c   1.000
_cell.angle_alpha   90.00
_cell.angle_beta   90.00
_cell.angle_gamma   90.00
#
_symmetry.space_group_name_H-M   'P 1'
#
loop_
_entity.id
_entity.type
_entity.pdbx_description
1 polymer ?
#
loop_
_entity_poly.entity_id
_entity_poly.type
_entity_poly.pdbx_seq_one_letter_code
_entity_poly.pdbx_strand_id
1 'polypeptide(L)'
;TSMNLVIEELRRDLPDVLATLVSPWIFSSEYMKRHRESEAGALDDRMVMHACETETSLALALRPSEVREGQLVREVHPILKERYTKSDPIIPGPSLRFGQFRRIMELSETGVVGDATKATREKGEEIFKLMIEGLVDLIESLPAVRKVMKLD
;
A
#
# COMPACT_ATOMS: atom_id res chain seq x y z
N THR A 1 11.67 4.66 5.89
CA THR A 1 13.08 5.08 5.94
C THR A 1 13.24 6.53 6.39
N SER A 2 12.74 7.55 5.67
CA SER A 2 12.78 8.95 6.19
C SER A 2 11.73 9.23 7.27
N MET A 3 10.50 8.74 7.09
CA MET A 3 9.43 8.93 8.08
C MET A 3 9.70 8.24 9.42
N ASN A 4 10.38 7.08 9.40
CA ASN A 4 10.76 6.41 10.65
C ASN A 4 11.78 7.25 11.42
N LEU A 5 12.72 7.92 10.74
CA LEU A 5 13.64 8.85 11.41
C LEU A 5 12.89 9.97 12.12
N VAL A 6 11.80 10.49 11.54
CA VAL A 6 10.95 11.50 12.20
C VAL A 6 10.35 10.95 13.49
N ILE A 7 9.88 9.70 13.50
CA ILE A 7 9.36 9.07 14.72
C ILE A 7 10.47 8.91 15.77
N GLU A 8 11.66 8.44 15.37
CA GLU A 8 12.81 8.28 16.27
C GLU A 8 13.27 9.62 16.86
N GLU A 9 13.38 10.66 16.03
CA GLU A 9 13.75 12.01 16.46
C GLU A 9 12.69 12.60 17.41
N LEU A 10 11.40 12.44 17.09
CA LEU A 10 10.32 12.90 17.95
C LEU A 10 10.35 12.18 19.31
N ARG A 11 10.61 10.87 19.34
CA ARG A 11 10.74 10.11 20.59
C ARG A 11 11.99 10.49 21.39
N ARG A 12 13.08 10.85 20.72
CA ARG A 12 14.29 11.36 21.38
C ARG A 12 14.02 12.69 22.07
N ASP A 13 13.33 13.61 21.37
CA ASP A 13 13.15 14.99 21.83
C ASP A 13 11.94 15.12 22.78
N LEU A 14 10.94 14.24 22.66
CA LEU A 14 9.73 14.16 23.48
C LEU A 14 9.54 12.71 24.00
N PRO A 15 10.31 12.28 25.02
CA PRO A 15 10.36 10.89 25.46
C PRO A 15 9.03 10.34 25.99
N ASP A 16 8.11 11.20 26.44
CA ASP A 16 6.81 10.81 26.98
C ASP A 16 5.70 10.79 25.92
N VAL A 17 5.99 11.21 24.69
CA VAL A 17 4.99 11.24 23.59
C VAL A 17 5.03 9.95 22.80
N LEU A 18 3.91 9.23 22.74
CA LEU A 18 3.74 8.10 21.83
C LEU A 18 3.34 8.60 20.43
N ALA A 19 4.09 8.21 19.41
CA ALA A 19 3.80 8.55 18.01
C ALA A 19 4.04 7.36 17.09
N THR A 20 3.23 7.27 16.03
CA THR A 20 3.40 6.29 14.96
C THR A 20 2.92 6.88 13.64
N LEU A 21 3.32 6.27 12.53
CA LEU A 21 2.88 6.62 11.18
C LEU A 21 2.40 5.36 10.49
N VAL A 22 1.19 5.41 9.97
CA VAL A 22 0.54 4.26 9.35
C VAL A 22 0.06 4.61 7.95
N SER A 23 0.31 3.70 7.03
CA SER A 23 -0.29 3.68 5.70
C SER A 23 -1.47 2.70 5.76
N PRO A 24 -2.71 3.10 5.48
CA PRO A 24 -3.89 2.25 5.70
C PRO A 24 -3.86 0.94 4.92
N TRP A 25 -3.17 0.90 3.77
CA TRP A 25 -2.97 -0.29 2.94
C TRP A 25 -2.41 -1.52 3.70
N ILE A 26 -1.69 -1.31 4.81
CA ILE A 26 -1.18 -2.41 5.63
C ILE A 26 -2.29 -3.33 6.13
N PHE A 27 -3.44 -2.78 6.52
CA PHE A 27 -4.53 -3.55 7.11
C PHE A 27 -5.25 -4.45 6.09
N SER A 28 -5.28 -4.07 4.81
CA SER A 28 -5.85 -4.86 3.72
C SER A 28 -4.81 -5.71 2.97
N SER A 29 -3.52 -5.60 3.31
CA SER A 29 -2.44 -6.19 2.53
C SER A 29 -2.52 -7.72 2.46
N GLU A 30 -2.79 -8.40 3.57
CA GLU A 30 -2.88 -9.86 3.57
C GLU A 30 -4.09 -10.36 2.77
N TYR A 31 -5.19 -9.60 2.78
CA TYR A 31 -6.34 -9.87 1.91
C TYR A 31 -5.92 -9.78 0.44
N MET A 32 -5.30 -8.67 0.02
CA MET A 32 -4.88 -8.50 -1.38
C MET A 32 -3.80 -9.49 -1.79
N LYS A 33 -2.92 -9.91 -0.89
CA LYS A 33 -1.92 -10.95 -1.16
C LYS A 33 -2.56 -12.27 -1.59
N ARG A 34 -3.73 -12.60 -1.03
CA ARG A 34 -4.48 -13.84 -1.30
C ARG A 34 -5.46 -13.72 -2.47
N HIS A 35 -6.01 -12.52 -2.69
CA HIS A 35 -7.14 -12.32 -3.62
C HIS A 35 -6.80 -11.49 -4.86
N ARG A 36 -5.58 -10.97 -4.97
CA ARG A 36 -5.10 -10.33 -6.20
C ARG A 36 -5.23 -11.27 -7.39
N GLU A 37 -5.52 -10.70 -8.54
CA GLU A 37 -5.39 -11.38 -9.84
C GLU A 37 -4.25 -10.81 -10.68
N SER A 38 -3.75 -9.63 -10.31
CA SER A 38 -2.61 -9.00 -10.97
C SER A 38 -1.37 -9.90 -10.94
N GLU A 39 -0.68 -9.96 -12.07
CA GLU A 39 0.59 -10.68 -12.21
C GLU A 39 1.69 -10.17 -11.26
N ALA A 40 2.73 -10.99 -11.04
CA ALA A 40 3.89 -10.59 -10.23
C ALA A 40 4.50 -9.28 -10.73
N GLY A 41 4.90 -8.39 -9.81
CA GLY A 41 5.46 -7.07 -10.14
C GLY A 41 4.41 -5.97 -10.32
N ALA A 42 3.13 -6.31 -10.36
CA ALA A 42 2.04 -5.33 -10.46
C ALA A 42 1.71 -4.63 -9.13
N LEU A 43 2.12 -5.21 -8.00
CA LEU A 43 1.92 -4.69 -6.63
C LEU A 43 3.26 -4.57 -5.90
N ASP A 44 3.30 -3.77 -4.83
CA ASP A 44 4.45 -3.64 -3.93
C ASP A 44 4.31 -4.48 -2.64
N ASP A 45 5.20 -4.26 -1.68
CA ASP A 45 5.23 -4.92 -0.37
C ASP A 45 3.98 -4.66 0.50
N ARG A 46 3.20 -3.63 0.19
CA ARG A 46 1.93 -3.30 0.83
C ARG A 46 0.72 -3.77 0.01
N MET A 47 0.95 -4.56 -1.03
CA MET A 47 -0.06 -5.06 -1.98
C MET A 47 -0.84 -3.93 -2.66
N VAL A 48 -0.16 -2.82 -2.93
CA VAL A 48 -0.71 -1.67 -3.65
C VAL A 48 0.38 -1.08 -4.53
N MET A 49 -0.02 -0.43 -5.62
CA MET A 49 0.89 0.32 -6.48
C MET A 49 0.20 1.63 -6.86
N HIS A 50 0.17 2.05 -8.14
CA HIS A 50 -0.47 3.31 -8.51
C HIS A 50 -1.53 3.11 -9.59
N ALA A 51 -2.75 3.53 -9.30
CA ALA A 51 -3.96 3.23 -10.06
C ALA A 51 -4.08 1.74 -10.42
N CYS A 52 -3.52 0.87 -9.58
CA CYS A 52 -3.49 -0.58 -9.80
C CYS A 52 -4.82 -1.25 -9.44
N GLU A 53 -4.86 -2.58 -9.43
CA GLU A 53 -6.00 -3.39 -8.97
C GLU A 53 -6.54 -2.92 -7.60
N THR A 54 -5.67 -2.76 -6.61
CA THR A 54 -6.04 -2.37 -5.23
C THR A 54 -6.69 -0.98 -5.17
N GLU A 55 -6.04 0.06 -5.72
CA GLU A 55 -6.58 1.43 -5.68
C GLU A 55 -7.85 1.58 -6.51
N THR A 56 -7.88 0.95 -7.69
CA THR A 56 -9.06 0.98 -8.57
C THR A 56 -10.23 0.22 -7.97
N SER A 57 -10.00 -0.90 -7.29
CA SER A 57 -11.06 -1.64 -6.58
C SER A 57 -11.68 -0.76 -5.50
N LEU A 58 -10.85 -0.11 -4.69
CA LEU A 58 -11.32 0.84 -3.67
C LEU A 58 -12.12 2.00 -4.28
N ALA A 59 -11.67 2.55 -5.41
CA ALA A 59 -12.40 3.59 -6.14
C ALA A 59 -13.76 3.10 -6.67
N LEU A 60 -13.85 1.87 -7.20
CA LEU A 60 -15.11 1.27 -7.64
C LEU A 60 -16.10 1.09 -6.49
N ALA A 61 -15.62 0.74 -5.29
CA ALA A 61 -16.46 0.63 -4.10
C ALA A 61 -16.98 1.98 -3.62
N LEU A 62 -16.08 2.96 -3.46
CA LEU A 62 -16.42 4.23 -2.81
C LEU A 62 -16.99 5.29 -3.76
N ARG A 63 -16.52 5.31 -5.00
CA ARG A 63 -16.81 6.36 -6.00
C ARG A 63 -16.96 5.78 -7.41
N PRO A 64 -17.87 4.80 -7.62
CA PRO A 64 -17.97 4.11 -8.90
C PRO A 64 -18.22 5.03 -10.10
N SER A 65 -18.98 6.11 -9.92
CA SER A 65 -19.26 7.08 -10.98
C SER A 65 -18.03 7.86 -11.45
N GLU A 66 -16.95 7.89 -10.66
CA GLU A 66 -15.68 8.54 -11.02
C GLU A 66 -14.74 7.61 -11.79
N VAL A 67 -15.04 6.30 -11.85
CA VAL A 67 -14.23 5.30 -12.55
C VAL A 67 -14.78 5.05 -13.94
N ARG A 68 -13.96 5.30 -14.97
CA ARG A 68 -14.29 4.98 -16.35
C ARG A 68 -13.83 3.55 -16.66
N GLU A 69 -14.64 2.57 -16.33
CA GLU A 69 -14.28 1.14 -16.45
C GLU A 69 -13.77 0.74 -17.84
N GLY A 70 -14.34 1.33 -18.91
CA GLY A 70 -13.89 1.11 -20.29
C GLY A 70 -12.51 1.72 -20.65
N GLN A 71 -11.87 2.43 -19.72
CA GLN A 71 -10.54 3.02 -19.87
C GLN A 71 -9.52 2.42 -18.89
N LEU A 72 -9.87 1.35 -18.17
CA LEU A 72 -8.92 0.65 -17.30
C LEU A 72 -7.85 -0.03 -18.15
N VAL A 73 -6.60 0.13 -17.74
CA VAL A 73 -5.44 -0.41 -18.44
C VAL A 73 -4.55 -1.21 -17.51
N ARG A 74 -3.70 -2.04 -18.11
CA ARG A 74 -2.63 -2.78 -17.45
C ARG A 74 -1.30 -2.26 -17.93
N GLU A 75 -0.47 -1.81 -17.00
CA GLU A 75 0.89 -1.36 -17.25
C GLU A 75 1.83 -1.85 -16.14
N VAL A 76 2.54 -2.94 -16.42
CA VAL A 76 3.51 -3.54 -15.50
C VAL A 76 4.89 -3.51 -16.16
N HIS A 77 5.68 -2.49 -15.82
CA HIS A 77 6.99 -2.30 -16.42
C HIS A 77 7.95 -3.45 -16.06
N PRO A 78 8.75 -4.00 -17.02
CA PRO A 78 9.66 -5.12 -16.76
C PRO A 78 10.64 -4.89 -15.60
N ILE A 79 11.07 -3.64 -15.39
CA ILE A 79 11.96 -3.27 -14.27
C ILE A 79 11.38 -3.68 -12.91
N LEU A 80 10.06 -3.79 -12.76
CA LEU A 80 9.39 -4.19 -11.51
C LEU A 80 9.46 -5.69 -11.24
N LYS A 81 10.13 -6.46 -12.12
CA LYS A 81 10.38 -7.89 -11.99
C LYS A 81 11.86 -8.24 -11.96
N GLU A 82 12.72 -7.29 -12.26
CA GLU A 82 14.17 -7.49 -12.34
C GLU A 82 14.80 -7.78 -10.96
N ARG A 83 15.94 -8.48 -10.98
CA ARG A 83 16.55 -9.13 -9.81
C ARG A 83 16.58 -8.26 -8.54
N TYR A 84 16.95 -6.99 -8.67
CA TYR A 84 17.11 -6.06 -7.54
C TYR A 84 16.11 -4.90 -7.54
N THR A 85 15.22 -4.82 -8.52
CA THR A 85 14.23 -3.73 -8.63
C THR A 85 12.80 -4.24 -8.53
N LYS A 86 12.63 -5.56 -8.35
CA LYS A 86 11.34 -6.18 -8.12
C LYS A 86 10.54 -5.48 -7.02
N SER A 87 9.30 -5.10 -7.30
CA SER A 87 8.46 -4.45 -6.28
C SER A 87 7.71 -5.45 -5.42
N ASP A 88 7.40 -6.61 -6.00
CA ASP A 88 6.43 -7.55 -5.48
C ASP A 88 7.11 -8.67 -4.67
N PRO A 89 6.75 -8.87 -3.39
CA PRO A 89 7.34 -9.90 -2.55
C PRO A 89 7.04 -11.34 -3.00
N ILE A 90 6.10 -11.55 -3.95
CA ILE A 90 5.93 -12.87 -4.57
C ILE A 90 7.17 -13.29 -5.37
N ILE A 91 7.96 -12.31 -5.84
CA ILE A 91 9.22 -12.57 -6.53
C ILE A 91 10.33 -12.66 -5.47
N PRO A 92 10.96 -13.83 -5.28
CA PRO A 92 11.90 -14.03 -4.18
C PRO A 92 13.19 -13.21 -4.34
N GLY A 93 13.85 -12.97 -3.20
CA GLY A 93 15.15 -12.33 -3.10
C GLY A 93 15.12 -10.85 -2.68
N PRO A 94 16.28 -10.19 -2.63
CA PRO A 94 16.36 -8.81 -2.18
C PRO A 94 15.81 -7.83 -3.22
N SER A 95 15.25 -6.72 -2.76
CA SER A 95 14.85 -5.59 -3.61
C SER A 95 15.46 -4.30 -3.07
N LEU A 96 15.86 -3.42 -3.98
CA LEU A 96 16.46 -2.12 -3.74
C LEU A 96 15.61 -1.04 -4.41
N ARG A 97 15.50 0.11 -3.76
CA ARG A 97 14.76 1.26 -4.30
C ARG A 97 15.73 2.20 -5.01
N PHE A 98 15.47 2.48 -6.29
CA PHE A 98 16.26 3.41 -7.12
C PHE A 98 15.48 4.68 -7.48
N GLY A 99 14.41 4.98 -6.73
CA GLY A 99 13.61 6.19 -6.93
C GLY A 99 12.63 6.13 -8.11
N GLN A 100 12.41 4.96 -8.72
CA GLN A 100 11.53 4.82 -9.89
C GLN A 100 10.10 5.33 -9.63
N PHE A 101 9.59 5.17 -8.40
CA PHE A 101 8.29 5.69 -7.98
C PHE A 101 8.20 7.23 -7.88
N ARG A 102 9.34 7.94 -7.88
CA ARG A 102 9.37 9.40 -7.94
C ARG A 102 9.36 9.92 -9.39
N ARG A 103 9.53 9.04 -10.38
CA ARG A 103 9.45 9.35 -11.81
C ARG A 103 8.55 8.32 -12.49
N ILE A 104 7.27 8.36 -12.15
CA ILE A 104 6.28 7.37 -12.61
C ILE A 104 6.20 7.27 -14.15
N MET A 105 6.51 8.35 -14.85
CA MET A 105 6.58 8.40 -16.31
C MET A 105 7.66 7.47 -16.91
N GLU A 106 8.63 7.02 -16.12
CA GLU A 106 9.61 6.00 -16.55
C GLU A 106 9.06 4.58 -16.46
N LEU A 107 7.96 4.39 -15.72
CA LEU A 107 7.31 3.11 -15.50
C LEU A 107 6.01 2.97 -16.30
N SER A 108 5.38 4.09 -16.65
CA SER A 108 4.07 4.08 -17.28
C SER A 108 3.84 5.30 -18.17
N GLU A 109 3.18 5.08 -19.29
CA GLU A 109 2.72 6.14 -20.20
C GLU A 109 1.40 6.75 -19.74
N THR A 110 0.49 5.94 -19.17
CA THR A 110 -0.81 6.42 -18.67
C THR A 110 -0.78 6.89 -17.21
N GLY A 111 0.32 6.61 -16.51
CA GLY A 111 0.46 6.79 -15.06
C GLY A 111 0.04 5.56 -14.25
N VAL A 112 -0.65 4.58 -14.85
CA VAL A 112 -0.99 3.32 -14.17
C VAL A 112 0.27 2.48 -13.99
N VAL A 113 0.56 2.05 -12.76
CA VAL A 113 1.59 1.06 -12.47
C VAL A 113 0.92 -0.11 -11.76
N GLY A 114 0.70 -1.20 -12.50
CA GLY A 114 -0.08 -2.36 -12.06
C GLY A 114 -1.12 -2.80 -13.10
N ASP A 115 -2.11 -3.56 -12.66
CA ASP A 115 -3.21 -4.02 -13.52
C ASP A 115 -4.57 -3.54 -13.00
N ALA A 116 -5.04 -2.38 -13.49
CA ALA A 116 -6.34 -1.85 -13.11
C ALA A 116 -7.51 -2.69 -13.63
N THR A 117 -7.28 -3.49 -14.68
CA THR A 117 -8.34 -4.30 -15.33
C THR A 117 -8.83 -5.47 -14.49
N LYS A 118 -8.10 -5.79 -13.41
CA LYS A 118 -8.45 -6.83 -12.42
C LYS A 118 -9.25 -6.32 -11.23
N ALA A 119 -9.48 -5.02 -11.18
CA ALA A 119 -10.20 -4.40 -10.10
C ALA A 119 -11.67 -4.81 -10.10
N THR A 120 -12.24 -5.01 -8.91
CA THR A 120 -13.67 -5.23 -8.75
C THR A 120 -14.21 -4.43 -7.57
N ARG A 121 -15.52 -4.18 -7.57
CA ARG A 121 -16.19 -3.48 -6.46
C ARG A 121 -16.06 -4.27 -5.16
N GLU A 122 -16.24 -5.58 -5.22
CA GLU A 122 -16.27 -6.47 -4.06
C GLU A 122 -14.91 -6.49 -3.34
N LYS A 123 -13.81 -6.50 -4.12
CA LYS A 123 -12.46 -6.32 -3.56
C LYS A 123 -12.36 -4.98 -2.83
N GLY A 124 -12.86 -3.91 -3.42
CA GLY A 124 -12.84 -2.57 -2.85
C GLY A 124 -13.60 -2.45 -1.54
N GLU A 125 -14.77 -3.07 -1.44
CA GLU A 125 -15.59 -3.09 -0.23
C GLU A 125 -14.85 -3.78 0.93
N GLU A 126 -14.25 -4.95 0.67
CA GLU A 126 -13.49 -5.67 1.69
C GLU A 126 -12.19 -4.93 2.08
N ILE A 127 -11.48 -4.36 1.10
CA ILE A 127 -10.29 -3.52 1.35
C ILE A 127 -10.66 -2.35 2.27
N PHE A 128 -11.74 -1.62 1.96
CA PHE A 128 -12.18 -0.48 2.75
C PHE A 128 -12.55 -0.88 4.18
N LYS A 129 -13.32 -1.95 4.33
CA LYS A 129 -13.69 -2.50 5.64
C LYS A 129 -12.45 -2.82 6.48
N LEU A 130 -11.51 -3.60 5.93
CA LEU A 130 -10.29 -3.99 6.64
C LEU A 130 -9.42 -2.80 7.03
N MET A 131 -9.35 -1.77 6.18
CA MET A 131 -8.64 -0.52 6.52
C MET A 131 -9.25 0.20 7.72
N ILE A 132 -10.58 0.30 7.77
CA ILE A 132 -11.28 0.97 8.87
C ILE A 132 -11.16 0.13 10.15
N GLU A 133 -11.46 -1.16 10.08
CA GLU A 133 -11.35 -2.06 11.23
C GLU A 133 -9.94 -2.06 11.82
N GLY A 134 -8.91 -2.18 10.97
CA GLY A 134 -7.52 -2.16 11.42
C GLY A 134 -7.07 -0.82 11.99
N LEU A 135 -7.56 0.30 11.45
CA LEU A 135 -7.24 1.62 11.99
C LEU A 135 -7.90 1.85 13.35
N VAL A 136 -9.16 1.42 13.52
CA VAL A 136 -9.87 1.47 14.80
C VAL A 136 -9.16 0.60 15.83
N ASP A 137 -8.84 -0.65 15.50
CA ASP A 137 -8.09 -1.57 16.37
C ASP A 137 -6.73 -0.98 16.79
N LEU A 138 -5.99 -0.38 15.86
CA LEU A 138 -4.74 0.32 16.17
C LEU A 138 -4.96 1.43 17.21
N ILE A 139 -5.95 2.30 17.02
CA ILE A 139 -6.25 3.41 17.93
C ILE A 139 -6.63 2.89 19.31
N GLU A 140 -7.50 1.87 19.37
CA GLU A 140 -7.94 1.24 20.61
C GLU A 140 -6.80 0.52 21.35
N SER A 141 -5.78 0.06 20.63
CA SER A 141 -4.58 -0.57 21.21
C SER A 141 -3.60 0.44 21.84
N LEU A 142 -3.64 1.73 21.46
CA LEU A 142 -2.64 2.73 21.88
C LEU A 142 -2.47 2.86 23.41
N PRO A 143 -3.53 2.82 24.24
CA PRO A 143 -3.37 2.84 25.70
C PRO A 143 -2.57 1.64 26.23
N ALA A 144 -2.76 0.45 25.65
CA ALA A 144 -2.00 -0.74 26.02
C ALA A 144 -0.52 -0.61 25.62
N VAL A 145 -0.25 -0.08 24.42
CA VAL A 145 1.12 0.21 23.96
C VAL A 145 1.79 1.22 24.90
N ARG A 146 1.10 2.32 25.24
CA ARG A 146 1.59 3.35 26.16
C ARG A 146 1.99 2.77 27.51
N LYS A 147 1.15 1.89 28.07
CA LYS A 147 1.41 1.18 29.33
C LYS A 147 2.63 0.26 29.26
N VAL A 148 2.75 -0.54 28.20
CA VAL A 148 3.91 -1.45 28.01
C VAL A 148 5.20 -0.65 27.89
N MET A 149 5.15 0.50 27.22
CA MET A 149 6.29 1.41 27.05
C MET A 149 6.58 2.27 28.29
N LYS A 150 5.76 2.18 29.35
CA LYS A 150 5.90 2.95 30.60
C LYS A 150 5.92 4.46 30.37
N LEU A 151 5.04 4.93 29.50
CA LEU A 151 4.84 6.35 29.23
C LEU A 151 3.67 6.84 30.08
N ASP A 152 3.93 7.28 31.30
CA ASP A 152 2.89 7.86 32.18
C ASP A 152 2.95 9.39 32.10
#